data_AF-A0A952UW41-F1
#
_entry.id   AF-A0A952UW41-F1
#
_cell.length_a   1.000
_cell.length_b   1.000
_cell.length_c   1.000
_cell.angle_alpha   90.00
_cell.angle_beta   90.00
_cell.angle_gamma   90.00
#
_symmetry.space_group_name_H-M   'P 1'
#
loop_
_entity.id
_entity.type
_entity.pdbx_description
1 polymer ?
#
loop_
_entity_poly.entity_id
_entity_poly.type
_entity_poly.pdbx_seq_one_letter_code
_entity_poly.pdbx_strand_id
1 'polypeptide(L)'
;MELYALLPRLEMMTPELPQPERDDAERLLAILARAASAAPQGFFMETDDPSEAPEASPALTPADEARELNRLVELLGRRAARAVPFAVAGRARLAELAGAPSEAQRLLADLNTRLSMAGF
;
A
#
# COMPACT_ATOMS: atom_id res chain seq x y z
N MET A 1 0.81 -1.26 15.07
CA MET A 1 -0.26 -1.03 14.07
C MET A 1 0.34 -1.37 12.73
N GLU A 2 -0.36 -2.16 11.92
CA GLU A 2 0.14 -2.60 10.61
C GLU A 2 -0.56 -1.82 9.50
N LEU A 3 0.15 -1.55 8.41
CA LEU A 3 -0.39 -0.83 7.25
C LEU A 3 -1.67 -1.48 6.71
N TYR A 4 -1.68 -2.81 6.68
CA TYR A 4 -2.79 -3.60 6.12
C TYR A 4 -4.10 -3.45 6.90
N ALA A 5 -4.03 -3.16 8.20
CA ALA A 5 -5.21 -2.90 9.02
C ALA A 5 -5.93 -1.59 8.64
N LEU A 6 -5.25 -0.69 7.92
CA LEU A 6 -5.79 0.60 7.50
C LEU A 6 -6.25 0.62 6.04
N LEU A 7 -5.99 -0.45 5.27
CA LEU A 7 -6.40 -0.54 3.86
C LEU A 7 -7.91 -0.40 3.65
N PRO A 8 -8.80 -1.07 4.42
CA PRO A 8 -10.24 -0.94 4.22
C PRO A 8 -10.74 0.50 4.37
N ARG A 9 -10.11 1.28 5.26
CA ARG A 9 -10.45 2.69 5.49
C ARG A 9 -10.02 3.58 4.33
N LEU A 10 -8.85 3.30 3.76
CA LEU A 10 -8.39 3.97 2.54
C LEU A 10 -9.28 3.62 1.34
N GLU A 11 -9.67 2.35 1.19
CA GLU A 11 -10.60 1.90 0.14
C GLU A 11 -11.96 2.61 0.22
N MET A 12 -12.53 2.74 1.42
CA MET A 12 -13.77 3.50 1.63
C MET A 12 -13.64 4.98 1.24
N MET A 13 -12.44 5.55 1.36
CA MET A 13 -12.17 6.95 1.06
C MET A 13 -11.90 7.22 -0.44
N THR A 14 -11.41 6.22 -1.18
CA THR A 14 -11.12 6.31 -2.62
C THR A 14 -12.25 6.90 -3.48
N PRO A 15 -13.53 6.49 -3.36
CA PRO A 15 -14.61 7.07 -4.16
C PRO A 15 -14.88 8.55 -3.89
N GLU A 16 -14.35 9.10 -2.79
CA GLU A 16 -14.46 10.54 -2.50
C GLU A 16 -13.39 11.39 -3.17
N LEU A 17 -12.41 10.76 -3.82
CA LEU A 17 -11.39 11.47 -4.57
C LEU A 17 -11.92 11.87 -5.95
N PRO A 18 -11.61 13.09 -6.43
CA PRO A 18 -11.81 13.44 -7.83
C PRO A 18 -10.83 12.65 -8.73
N GLN A 19 -11.08 12.67 -10.03
CA GLN A 19 -10.07 12.25 -11.00
C GLN A 19 -9.08 13.40 -11.24
N PRO A 20 -7.76 13.14 -11.38
CA PRO A 20 -7.11 11.83 -11.50
C PRO A 20 -6.59 11.20 -10.19
N GLU A 21 -6.87 11.80 -9.02
CA GLU A 21 -6.43 11.30 -7.71
C GLU A 21 -6.92 9.89 -7.41
N ARG A 22 -8.15 9.59 -7.82
CA ARG A 22 -8.75 8.28 -7.63
C ARG A 22 -7.95 7.18 -8.33
N ASP A 23 -7.61 7.37 -9.60
CA ASP A 23 -6.83 6.38 -10.37
C ASP A 23 -5.46 6.11 -9.72
N ASP A 24 -4.79 7.16 -9.24
CA ASP A 24 -3.50 7.03 -8.56
C ASP A 24 -3.65 6.33 -7.19
N ALA A 25 -4.72 6.62 -6.45
CA ALA A 25 -5.03 5.99 -5.17
C ALA A 25 -5.38 4.50 -5.33
N GLU A 26 -6.16 4.14 -6.35
CA GLU A 26 -6.50 2.74 -6.68
C GLU A 26 -5.25 1.93 -7.04
N ARG A 27 -4.34 2.52 -7.83
CA ARG A 27 -3.05 1.89 -8.15
C ARG A 27 -2.20 1.68 -6.90
N LEU A 28 -2.14 2.67 -6.02
CA LEU A 28 -1.42 2.55 -4.76
C LEU A 28 -2.01 1.42 -3.90
N LEU A 29 -3.33 1.37 -3.75
CA LEU A 29 -4.02 0.31 -3.00
C LEU A 29 -3.75 -1.08 -3.57
N ALA A 30 -3.77 -1.23 -4.90
CA ALA A 30 -3.47 -2.50 -5.55
C ALA A 30 -2.03 -2.99 -5.23
N ILE A 31 -1.06 -2.07 -5.21
CA ILE A 31 0.32 -2.39 -4.81
C ILE A 31 0.36 -2.85 -3.35
N LEU A 32 -0.29 -2.11 -2.45
CA LEU A 32 -0.30 -2.45 -1.02
C LEU A 32 -1.01 -3.78 -0.73
N ALA A 33 -2.14 -4.06 -1.40
CA ALA A 33 -2.87 -5.31 -1.26
C ALA A 33 -2.07 -6.51 -1.77
N ARG A 34 -1.33 -6.34 -2.87
CA ARG A 34 -0.41 -7.37 -3.38
C ARG A 34 0.72 -7.65 -2.40
N ALA A 35 1.32 -6.62 -1.82
CA ALA A 35 2.36 -6.76 -0.81
C ALA A 35 1.86 -7.50 0.45
N ALA A 36 0.61 -7.23 0.87
CA ALA A 36 -0.04 -7.96 1.97
C ALA A 36 -0.18 -9.45 1.67
N SER A 37 -0.55 -9.78 0.42
CA SER A 37 -0.78 -11.15 -0.04
C SER A 37 0.52 -11.93 -0.29
N ALA A 38 1.61 -11.23 -0.61
CA ALA A 38 2.93 -11.81 -0.85
C ALA A 38 3.76 -11.98 0.43
N ALA A 39 3.32 -11.42 1.57
CA ALA A 39 3.96 -11.69 2.85
C ALA A 39 3.87 -13.20 3.13
N PRO A 40 5.00 -13.88 3.41
CA PRO A 40 4.98 -15.31 3.61
C PRO A 40 4.14 -15.62 4.85
N GLN A 41 2.92 -16.11 4.63
CA GLN A 41 2.20 -16.84 5.65
C GLN A 41 3.03 -18.10 5.89
N GLY A 42 3.78 -18.12 6.99
CA GLY A 42 4.62 -19.24 7.34
C GLY A 42 3.78 -20.51 7.45
N PHE A 43 3.76 -21.32 6.39
CA PHE A 43 3.35 -22.72 6.44
C PHE A 43 4.18 -23.49 5.42
N PHE A 44 5.04 -24.36 5.96
CA PHE A 44 5.50 -25.55 5.26
C PHE A 44 4.27 -26.29 4.73
N MET A 45 4.23 -26.50 3.42
CA MET A 45 3.51 -27.61 2.83
C MET A 45 4.35 -28.07 1.64
N GLU A 46 5.27 -28.99 1.89
CA GLU A 46 5.75 -29.91 0.85
C GLU A 46 4.50 -30.57 0.25
N THR A 47 4.08 -30.07 -0.91
CA THR A 47 3.17 -30.79 -1.77
C THR A 47 3.93 -31.06 -3.05
N ASP A 48 4.34 -32.32 -3.17
CA ASP A 48 4.76 -32.96 -4.42
C ASP A 48 3.61 -32.89 -5.43
N ASP A 49 3.52 -31.82 -6.22
CA ASP A 49 2.88 -31.86 -7.54
C ASP A 49 3.38 -30.70 -8.43
N PRO A 50 4.23 -30.93 -9.44
CA PRO A 50 4.72 -29.89 -10.35
C PRO A 50 3.79 -29.66 -11.56
N SER A 51 2.48 -29.86 -11.43
CA SER A 51 1.53 -29.59 -12.52
C SER A 51 0.69 -28.35 -12.27
N GLU A 52 0.94 -27.32 -13.09
CA GLU A 52 0.10 -26.13 -13.33
C GLU A 52 0.09 -25.06 -12.24
N ALA A 53 1.23 -24.39 -12.04
CA ALA A 53 1.19 -23.00 -11.59
C ALA A 53 0.68 -22.12 -12.76
N PRO A 54 -0.46 -21.42 -12.64
CA PRO A 54 -0.82 -20.40 -13.63
C PRO A 54 0.32 -19.40 -13.69
N GLU A 55 0.75 -19.01 -14.89
CA GLU A 55 1.81 -18.01 -15.10
C GLU A 55 1.51 -16.76 -14.26
N ALA A 56 2.09 -16.71 -13.06
CA ALA A 56 1.90 -15.62 -12.14
C ALA A 56 2.58 -14.42 -12.79
N SER A 57 1.78 -13.48 -13.30
CA SER A 57 2.23 -12.17 -13.78
C SER A 57 3.39 -11.71 -12.91
N PRO A 58 4.56 -11.39 -13.50
CA PRO A 58 5.80 -11.25 -12.75
C PRO A 58 5.57 -10.35 -11.54
N ALA A 59 5.89 -10.87 -10.36
CA ALA A 59 5.92 -10.07 -9.15
C ALA A 59 6.81 -8.85 -9.40
N LEU A 60 6.29 -7.65 -9.14
CA LEU A 60 7.14 -6.45 -9.14
C LEU A 60 8.29 -6.74 -8.19
N THR A 61 9.52 -6.48 -8.63
CA THR A 61 10.65 -6.55 -7.70
C THR A 61 10.45 -5.49 -6.61
N PRO A 62 10.98 -5.67 -5.39
CA PRO A 62 10.90 -4.64 -4.35
C PRO A 62 11.41 -3.27 -4.81
N ALA A 63 12.35 -3.24 -5.76
CA ALA A 63 12.86 -2.00 -6.36
C ALA A 63 11.83 -1.34 -7.30
N ASP A 64 11.09 -2.11 -8.08
CA ASP A 64 10.04 -1.60 -8.95
C ASP A 64 8.81 -1.15 -8.15
N GLU A 65 8.46 -1.89 -7.09
CA GLU A 65 7.46 -1.49 -6.10
C GLU A 65 7.84 -0.13 -5.48
N ALA A 66 9.08 0.02 -5.01
CA ALA A 66 9.55 1.27 -4.42
C ALA A 66 9.53 2.44 -5.42
N ARG A 67 9.90 2.22 -6.69
CA ARG A 67 9.86 3.27 -7.72
C ARG A 67 8.45 3.75 -7.98
N GLU A 68 7.51 2.83 -8.17
CA GLU A 68 6.12 3.20 -8.45
C GLU A 68 5.46 3.85 -7.23
N LEU A 69 5.72 3.34 -6.02
CA LEU A 69 5.26 3.98 -4.79
C LEU A 69 5.79 5.41 -4.63
N ASN A 70 7.07 5.66 -4.91
CA ASN A 70 7.63 7.02 -4.86
C ASN A 70 6.89 7.96 -5.81
N ARG A 71 6.64 7.52 -7.05
CA ARG A 71 5.88 8.30 -8.03
C ARG A 71 4.47 8.61 -7.55
N LEU A 72 3.73 7.60 -7.07
CA LEU A 72 2.35 7.76 -6.61
C LEU A 72 2.28 8.66 -5.36
N VAL A 73 3.22 8.50 -4.42
CA VAL A 73 3.35 9.35 -3.23
C VAL A 73 3.57 10.81 -3.61
N GLU A 74 4.42 11.09 -4.61
CA GLU A 74 4.62 12.46 -5.07
C GLU A 74 3.36 13.04 -5.72
N LEU A 75 2.68 12.26 -6.58
CA LEU A 75 1.46 12.70 -7.25
C LEU A 75 0.34 12.99 -6.26
N LEU A 76 0.10 12.07 -5.33
CA LEU A 76 -0.94 12.20 -4.31
C LEU A 76 -0.59 13.25 -3.25
N GLY A 77 0.70 13.40 -2.92
CA GLY A 77 1.19 14.34 -1.91
C GLY A 77 1.19 15.81 -2.35
N ARG A 78 1.15 16.09 -3.65
CA ARG A 78 1.06 17.46 -4.21
C ARG A 78 -0.38 17.93 -4.44
N ARG A 79 -1.37 17.04 -4.24
CA ARG A 79 -2.78 17.28 -4.58
C ARG A 79 -3.60 17.63 -3.32
N ALA A 80 -4.93 17.57 -3.45
CA ALA A 80 -5.86 17.97 -2.40
C ALA A 80 -5.59 17.27 -1.06
N ALA A 81 -5.99 17.91 0.05
CA ALA A 81 -5.81 17.38 1.41
C ALA A 81 -6.38 15.96 1.59
N ARG A 82 -7.42 15.61 0.82
CA ARG A 82 -8.01 14.27 0.78
C ARG A 82 -7.12 13.22 0.11
N ALA A 83 -6.17 13.56 -0.76
CA ALA A 83 -5.24 12.57 -1.32
C ALA A 83 -4.08 12.23 -0.36
N VAL A 84 -3.84 13.07 0.65
CA VAL A 84 -2.69 12.96 1.57
C VAL A 84 -2.63 11.63 2.33
N PRO A 85 -3.73 11.06 2.86
CA PRO A 85 -3.68 9.75 3.52
C PRO A 85 -3.09 8.65 2.65
N PHE A 86 -3.38 8.63 1.35
CA PHE A 86 -2.80 7.67 0.41
C PHE A 86 -1.29 7.87 0.24
N ALA A 87 -0.83 9.12 0.16
CA ALA A 87 0.60 9.43 0.12
C ALA A 87 1.31 9.01 1.42
N VAL A 88 0.67 9.16 2.58
CA VAL A 88 1.22 8.69 3.87
C VAL A 88 1.29 7.16 3.92
N ALA A 89 0.27 6.47 3.43
CA ALA A 89 0.26 5.01 3.30
C ALA A 89 1.41 4.50 2.40
N GLY A 90 1.61 5.12 1.24
CA GLY A 90 2.73 4.79 0.36
C GLY A 90 4.09 5.05 1.00
N ARG A 91 4.25 6.15 1.75
CA ARG A 91 5.48 6.43 2.51
C ARG A 91 5.73 5.41 3.61
N ALA A 92 4.69 4.96 4.31
CA ALA A 92 4.82 3.92 5.33
C ALA A 92 5.37 2.63 4.71
N ARG A 93 4.84 2.22 3.55
CA ARG A 93 5.35 1.05 2.81
C ARG A 93 6.79 1.24 2.34
N LEU A 94 7.14 2.41 1.82
CA LEU A 94 8.52 2.71 1.44
C LEU A 94 9.48 2.62 2.63
N ALA A 95 9.07 3.08 3.81
CA ALA A 95 9.85 2.94 5.04
C ALA A 95 10.01 1.47 5.46
N GLU A 96 8.97 0.64 5.31
CA GLU A 96 9.07 -0.82 5.52
C GLU A 96 10.08 -1.46 4.56
N LEU A 97 10.00 -1.14 3.25
CA LEU A 97 10.94 -1.65 2.24
C LEU A 97 12.39 -1.20 2.49
N ALA A 98 12.57 0.00 3.04
CA ALA A 98 13.88 0.53 3.41
C ALA A 98 14.42 -0.02 4.74
N GLY A 99 13.66 -0.86 5.46
CA GLY A 99 14.06 -1.38 6.76
C GLY A 99 14.05 -0.32 7.88
N ALA A 100 13.18 0.68 7.79
CA ALA A 100 13.02 1.78 8.75
C ALA A 100 11.73 1.64 9.59
N PRO A 101 11.62 0.66 10.50
CA PRO A 101 10.37 0.32 11.18
C PRO A 101 9.84 1.44 12.09
N SER A 102 10.71 2.20 12.75
CA SER A 102 10.29 3.34 13.59
C SER A 102 9.64 4.45 12.77
N GLU A 103 10.13 4.69 11.56
CA GLU A 103 9.56 5.67 10.65
C GLU A 103 8.22 5.17 10.08
N ALA A 104 8.16 3.90 9.67
CA ALA A 104 6.91 3.26 9.25
C ALA A 104 5.82 3.38 10.34
N GLN A 105 6.15 3.07 11.59
CA GLN A 105 5.20 3.19 12.72
C GLN A 105 4.72 4.63 12.93
N ARG A 106 5.62 5.62 12.84
CA ARG A 106 5.24 7.04 12.95
C ARG A 106 4.27 7.43 11.83
N LEU A 107 4.53 7.00 10.60
CA LEU A 107 3.69 7.28 9.44
C LEU A 107 2.33 6.58 9.56
N LEU A 108 2.27 5.36 10.11
CA LEU A 108 1.01 4.66 10.36
C LEU A 108 0.16 5.34 11.44
N ALA A 109 0.79 5.87 12.49
CA ALA A 109 0.09 6.67 13.50
C ALA A 109 -0.48 7.97 12.91
N ASP A 110 0.28 8.66 12.05
CA ASP A 110 -0.19 9.85 11.33
C ASP A 110 -1.35 9.50 10.38
N LEU A 111 -1.21 8.41 9.61
CA LEU A 111 -2.25 7.90 8.72
C LEU A 111 -3.55 7.62 9.47
N ASN A 112 -3.47 6.88 10.58
CA ASN A 112 -4.64 6.56 11.40
C ASN A 112 -5.32 7.83 11.95
N THR A 113 -4.54 8.82 12.37
CA THR A 113 -5.08 10.10 12.86
C THR A 113 -5.82 10.84 11.75
N ARG A 114 -5.24 10.91 10.55
CA ARG A 114 -5.87 11.57 9.39
C ARG A 114 -7.14 10.90 8.94
N LEU A 115 -7.16 9.56 8.89
CA LEU A 115 -8.36 8.80 8.54
C LEU A 115 -9.48 9.06 9.55
N SER A 116 -9.17 9.04 10.84
CA SER A 116 -10.14 9.31 11.90
C SER A 116 -10.69 10.74 11.83
N MET A 117 -9.84 11.73 11.51
CA MET A 117 -10.29 13.12 11.29
C MET A 117 -11.17 13.27 10.04
N ALA A 118 -10.95 12.44 9.02
CA ALA A 118 -11.75 12.39 7.81
C ALA A 118 -13.06 11.58 7.96
N GLY A 119 -13.24 10.87 9.09
CA GLY A 119 -14.45 10.10 9.38
C GLY A 119 -14.43 8.65 8.86
N PHE A 120 -13.25 8.14 8.50
CA PHE A 120 -13.05 6.75 8.08
C PHE A 120 -12.53 5.89 9.21
#